data_AF-A0A0R3SEU9-F1
#
_entry.id   AF-A0A0R3SEU9-F1
#
_cell.length_a   1.000
_cell.length_b   1.000
_cell.length_c   1.000
_cell.angle_alpha   90.00
_cell.angle_beta   90.00
_cell.angle_gamma   90.00
#
_symmetry.space_group_name_H-M   'P 1'
#
loop_
_entity.id
_entity.type
_entity.pdbx_description
1 polymer ?
#
loop_
_entity_poly.entity_id
_entity_poly.type
_entity_poly.pdbx_seq_one_letter_code
_entity_poly.pdbx_strand_id
1 'polypeptide(L)'
;MNVSRVLLRNPDNLLKLSRSLRAYRTPRNLGINFVPERQAWVIERLGKFHAVLKPGLNFCIPFVDRIAYVQSLKEIAIDIPDQAAITSDNVVLQLNGVLFLKVMDAYKASYGVEDAEFAITQLAQTTMRSEIGKIPLDNVFKEREALNYSIVRAICKAAEPWGIECLRYEIRDIQLPSKIKDAMQMQVEAERRKRAAILESEGQRDAEIN
;
A
#
# COMPACT_ATOMS: atom_id res chain seq x y z
N MET A 1 23.66 -2.19 -25.40
CA MET A 1 24.33 -2.48 -24.11
C MET A 1 23.30 -2.34 -23.01
N ASN A 2 22.91 -3.47 -22.40
CA ASN A 2 21.72 -3.65 -21.59
C ASN A 2 21.76 -2.90 -20.24
N VAL A 3 20.68 -2.17 -19.96
CA VAL A 3 20.41 -1.42 -18.71
C VAL A 3 20.12 -2.37 -17.53
N SER A 4 20.08 -3.68 -17.77
CA SER A 4 19.77 -4.75 -16.79
C SER A 4 20.84 -5.00 -15.71
N ARG A 5 21.90 -4.17 -15.59
CA ARG A 5 23.04 -4.43 -14.69
C ARG A 5 23.13 -3.56 -13.45
N VAL A 6 22.28 -2.53 -13.28
CA VAL A 6 22.41 -1.60 -12.15
C VAL A 6 21.55 -1.99 -10.94
N LEU A 7 20.54 -2.86 -11.09
CA LEU A 7 19.64 -3.25 -10.00
C LEU A 7 20.06 -4.53 -9.23
N LEU A 8 21.18 -5.16 -9.56
CA LEU A 8 21.64 -6.43 -8.97
C LEU A 8 22.64 -6.30 -7.82
N ARG A 9 22.72 -5.14 -7.14
CA ARG A 9 23.78 -4.89 -6.14
C ARG A 9 23.38 -4.94 -4.68
N ASN A 10 22.15 -5.35 -4.34
CA ASN A 10 21.75 -5.41 -2.93
C ASN A 10 21.04 -6.73 -2.55
N PRO A 11 21.78 -7.76 -2.09
CA PRO A 11 21.19 -9.03 -1.66
C PRO A 11 20.32 -8.89 -0.39
N ASP A 12 20.45 -7.79 0.36
CA ASP A 12 19.69 -7.54 1.60
C ASP A 12 18.22 -7.16 1.36
N ASN A 13 17.88 -6.60 0.19
CA ASN A 13 16.50 -6.21 -0.12
C ASN A 13 15.63 -7.41 -0.51
N LEU A 14 16.20 -8.44 -1.14
CA LEU A 14 15.49 -9.67 -1.50
C LEU A 14 15.11 -10.50 -0.25
N LEU A 15 15.89 -10.39 0.83
CA LEU A 15 15.62 -11.05 2.11
C LEU A 15 14.60 -10.30 2.98
N LYS A 16 14.40 -9.00 2.76
CA LYS A 16 13.40 -8.18 3.46
C LYS A 16 12.02 -8.25 2.80
N LEU A 17 11.96 -8.37 1.48
CA LEU A 17 10.71 -8.38 0.70
C LEU A 17 9.87 -9.68 0.80
N SER A 18 10.40 -10.77 1.35
CA SER A 18 9.71 -12.08 1.40
C SER A 18 9.26 -12.50 2.80
N ARG A 19 9.53 -11.67 3.82
CA ARG A 19 9.33 -12.05 5.23
C ARG A 19 8.12 -11.41 5.91
N SER A 20 7.45 -10.45 5.28
CA SER A 20 6.49 -9.59 5.98
C SER A 20 5.12 -10.27 6.25
N LEU A 21 4.71 -11.25 5.45
CA LEU A 21 3.53 -12.08 5.73
C LEU A 21 3.79 -13.60 5.87
N ARG A 22 4.95 -14.12 5.44
CA ARG A 22 5.09 -15.56 5.14
C ARG A 22 5.98 -16.41 6.07
N ALA A 23 6.36 -15.95 7.26
CA ALA A 23 7.21 -16.81 8.12
C ALA A 23 6.92 -16.73 9.62
N TYR A 24 5.65 -16.73 10.02
CA TYR A 24 5.38 -17.40 11.29
C TYR A 24 5.55 -18.90 11.05
N ARG A 25 6.72 -19.42 11.47
CA ARG A 25 7.02 -20.84 11.43
C ARG A 25 5.88 -21.57 12.13
N THR A 26 5.15 -22.41 11.40
CA THR A 26 3.99 -23.13 11.94
C THR A 26 4.46 -23.96 13.12
N PRO A 27 3.95 -23.71 14.35
CA PRO A 27 4.33 -24.49 15.50
C PRO A 27 3.85 -25.94 15.32
N ARG A 28 4.56 -26.89 15.95
CA ARG A 28 4.10 -28.27 16.01
C ARG A 28 2.90 -28.35 16.94
N ASN A 29 1.87 -29.07 16.53
CA ASN A 29 0.73 -29.37 17.38
C ASN A 29 1.15 -30.38 18.47
N LEU A 30 1.15 -29.93 19.73
CA LEU A 30 1.45 -30.77 20.90
C LEU A 30 0.19 -31.22 21.66
N GLY A 31 -1.00 -31.01 21.08
CA GLY A 31 -2.28 -31.32 21.69
C GLY A 31 -2.87 -30.15 22.47
N ILE A 32 -2.00 -29.41 23.17
CA ILE A 32 -2.33 -28.13 23.81
C ILE A 32 -1.57 -27.03 23.07
N ASN A 33 -2.31 -26.08 22.51
CA ASN A 33 -1.76 -24.99 21.72
C ASN A 33 -2.15 -23.65 22.33
N PHE A 34 -1.16 -22.79 22.54
CA PHE A 34 -1.37 -21.41 23.01
C PHE A 34 -1.23 -20.47 21.82
N VAL A 35 -2.35 -19.90 21.38
CA VAL A 35 -2.37 -18.95 20.28
C VAL A 35 -2.09 -17.55 20.84
N PRO A 36 -1.03 -16.87 20.39
CA PRO A 36 -0.72 -15.50 20.83
C PRO A 36 -1.81 -14.50 20.45
N GLU A 37 -1.84 -13.38 21.18
CA GLU A 37 -2.73 -12.27 20.86
C GLU A 37 -2.45 -11.68 19.47
N ARG A 38 -3.52 -11.28 18.76
CA ARG A 38 -3.48 -10.84 17.36
C ARG A 38 -2.86 -11.87 16.39
N GLN A 39 -3.01 -13.15 16.67
CA GLN A 39 -2.75 -14.23 15.72
C GLN A 39 -3.98 -15.12 15.56
N ALA A 40 -4.07 -15.74 14.39
CA ALA A 40 -5.05 -16.75 14.08
C ALA A 40 -4.34 -17.97 13.48
N TRP A 41 -4.56 -19.15 14.04
CA TRP A 41 -3.93 -20.38 13.56
C TRP A 41 -4.98 -21.21 12.81
N VAL A 42 -4.69 -21.52 11.55
CA VAL A 42 -5.58 -22.32 10.70
C VAL A 42 -5.20 -23.78 10.82
N ILE A 43 -6.18 -24.60 11.20
CA ILE A 43 -6.01 -26.04 11.44
C ILE A 43 -6.59 -26.82 10.27
N GLU A 44 -5.82 -27.80 9.83
CA GLU A 44 -6.26 -28.86 8.93
C GLU A 44 -6.39 -30.17 9.71
N ARG A 45 -7.47 -30.91 9.48
CA ARG A 45 -7.67 -32.28 9.95
C ARG A 45 -7.61 -33.20 8.74
N LEU A 46 -6.63 -34.11 8.71
CA LEU A 46 -6.44 -35.05 7.60
C LEU A 46 -6.38 -34.36 6.22
N GLY A 47 -5.74 -33.19 6.15
CA GLY A 47 -5.57 -32.42 4.91
C GLY A 47 -6.78 -31.59 4.48
N LYS A 48 -7.84 -31.50 5.29
CA LYS A 48 -8.99 -30.61 5.04
C LYS A 48 -9.04 -29.52 6.11
N PHE A 49 -9.49 -28.32 5.74
CA PHE A 49 -9.76 -27.27 6.71
C PHE A 49 -10.70 -27.77 7.81
N HIS A 50 -10.33 -27.50 9.07
CA HIS A 50 -11.12 -27.86 10.24
C HIS A 50 -11.63 -26.63 11.00
N ALA A 51 -10.72 -25.74 11.41
CA ALA A 51 -11.06 -24.58 12.23
C ALA A 51 -9.97 -23.49 12.18
N VAL A 52 -10.34 -22.28 12.62
CA VAL A 52 -9.41 -21.18 12.92
C VAL A 52 -9.38 -21.00 14.43
N LEU A 53 -8.22 -21.20 15.06
CA LEU A 53 -8.02 -21.01 16.48
C LEU A 53 -7.83 -19.52 16.80
N LYS A 54 -8.57 -19.06 17.82
CA LYS A 54 -8.49 -17.69 18.36
C LYS A 54 -7.42 -17.61 19.45
N PRO A 55 -6.96 -16.39 19.82
CA PRO A 55 -6.02 -16.19 20.92
C PRO A 55 -6.43 -16.90 22.20
N GLY A 56 -5.46 -17.49 22.89
CA GLY A 56 -5.65 -18.25 24.13
C GLY A 56 -5.39 -19.75 24.01
N LEU A 57 -5.91 -20.49 25.00
CA LEU A 57 -5.74 -21.94 25.12
C LEU A 57 -6.66 -22.68 24.15
N ASN A 58 -6.10 -23.52 23.30
CA ASN A 58 -6.84 -24.34 22.34
C ASN A 58 -6.38 -25.80 22.41
N PHE A 59 -7.34 -26.72 22.29
CA PHE A 59 -7.08 -28.16 22.26
C PHE A 59 -7.18 -28.68 20.82
N CYS A 60 -6.21 -29.46 20.41
CA CYS A 60 -6.17 -30.12 19.10
C CYS A 60 -5.75 -31.57 19.28
N ILE A 61 -6.09 -32.45 18.33
CA ILE A 61 -5.70 -33.85 18.40
C ILE A 61 -4.29 -33.98 17.80
N PRO A 62 -3.26 -34.37 18.57
CA PRO A 62 -1.92 -34.60 18.01
C PRO A 62 -1.98 -35.62 16.85
N PHE A 63 -1.07 -35.49 15.89
CA PHE A 63 -0.95 -36.34 14.68
C PHE A 63 -2.10 -36.22 13.66
N VAL A 64 -3.34 -35.99 14.10
CA VAL A 64 -4.53 -35.85 13.24
C VAL A 64 -4.73 -34.40 12.79
N ASP A 65 -4.60 -33.46 13.73
CA ASP A 65 -4.73 -32.03 13.48
C ASP A 65 -3.35 -31.41 13.21
N ARG A 66 -3.26 -30.61 12.16
CA ARG A 66 -2.06 -29.90 11.72
C ARG A 66 -2.30 -28.40 11.71
N ILE A 67 -1.39 -27.63 12.28
CA ILE A 67 -1.36 -26.17 12.13
C ILE A 67 -0.77 -25.86 10.76
N ALA A 68 -1.64 -25.59 9.79
CA ALA A 68 -1.27 -25.41 8.39
C ALA A 68 -0.80 -23.97 8.10
N TYR A 69 -1.46 -22.98 8.71
CA TYR A 69 -1.13 -21.57 8.52
C TYR A 69 -1.18 -20.82 9.84
N VAL A 70 -0.31 -19.82 9.99
CA VAL A 70 -0.34 -18.86 11.10
C VAL A 70 -0.44 -17.48 10.49
N GLN A 71 -1.59 -16.83 10.70
CA GLN A 71 -1.86 -15.49 10.18
C GLN A 71 -1.69 -14.46 11.30
N SER A 72 -0.95 -13.39 10.99
CA SER A 72 -0.89 -12.21 11.84
C SER A 72 -2.09 -11.31 11.55
N LEU A 73 -2.83 -10.94 12.59
CA LEU A 73 -3.95 -10.00 12.50
C LEU A 73 -3.49 -8.54 12.72
N LYS A 74 -2.18 -8.32 12.86
CA LYS A 74 -1.61 -6.98 13.02
C LYS A 74 -1.60 -6.25 11.69
N GLU A 75 -1.73 -4.93 11.77
CA GLU A 75 -1.48 -4.05 10.63
C GLU A 75 -0.03 -4.17 10.17
N ILE A 76 0.15 -4.22 8.86
CA ILE A 76 1.45 -4.19 8.21
C ILE A 76 1.47 -3.11 7.13
N ALA A 77 2.67 -2.64 6.81
CA ALA A 77 2.93 -1.72 5.72
C ALA A 77 3.67 -2.45 4.60
N ILE A 78 3.19 -2.31 3.38
CA ILE A 78 3.79 -2.84 2.16
C ILE A 78 4.25 -1.67 1.30
N ASP A 79 5.52 -1.69 0.92
CA ASP A 79 6.07 -0.74 -0.04
C ASP A 79 5.56 -1.05 -1.45
N ILE A 80 4.96 -0.05 -2.08
CA ILE A 80 4.55 -0.11 -3.48
C ILE A 80 5.66 0.49 -4.33
N PRO A 81 6.32 -0.31 -5.19
CA PRO A 81 7.51 0.14 -5.88
C PRO A 81 7.18 1.16 -6.98
N ASP A 82 8.18 2.00 -7.26
CA ASP A 82 8.11 3.09 -8.22
C ASP A 82 7.53 2.65 -9.57
N GLN A 83 6.56 3.41 -10.06
CA GLN A 83 5.89 3.13 -11.32
C GLN A 83 5.62 4.40 -12.12
N ALA A 84 5.80 4.30 -13.44
CA ALA A 84 5.42 5.36 -14.37
C ALA A 84 3.91 5.36 -14.60
N ALA A 85 3.31 6.54 -14.52
CA ALA A 85 1.93 6.82 -14.84
C ALA A 85 1.83 8.04 -15.75
N ILE A 86 0.73 8.13 -16.49
CA ILE A 86 0.43 9.24 -17.38
C ILE A 86 -0.87 9.85 -16.89
N THR A 87 -0.88 11.16 -16.69
CA THR A 87 -2.07 11.94 -16.30
C THR A 87 -3.02 12.16 -17.48
N SER A 88 -4.21 12.70 -17.21
CA SER A 88 -5.20 12.97 -18.27
C SER A 88 -4.77 14.04 -19.28
N ASP A 89 -3.82 14.90 -18.91
CA ASP A 89 -3.18 15.94 -19.74
C ASP A 89 -1.85 15.47 -20.38
N ASN A 90 -1.63 14.15 -20.46
CA ASN A 90 -0.47 13.52 -21.11
C ASN A 90 0.89 13.85 -20.48
N VAL A 91 0.93 14.15 -19.18
CA VAL A 91 2.20 14.30 -18.46
C VAL A 91 2.62 12.95 -17.87
N VAL A 92 3.85 12.55 -18.19
CA VAL A 92 4.47 11.36 -17.60
C VAL A 92 5.07 11.72 -16.25
N LEU A 93 4.75 10.95 -15.23
CA LEU A 93 5.27 11.09 -13.88
C LEU A 93 5.60 9.73 -13.26
N GLN A 94 6.48 9.71 -12.26
CA GLN A 94 6.82 8.52 -11.49
C GLN A 94 6.30 8.65 -10.06
N LEU A 95 5.69 7.58 -9.57
CA LEU A 95 5.03 7.54 -8.26
C LEU A 95 5.39 6.27 -7.52
N ASN A 96 5.45 6.40 -6.20
CA ASN A 96 5.49 5.28 -5.28
C ASN A 96 4.61 5.55 -4.07
N GLY A 97 4.47 4.54 -3.22
CA GLY A 97 3.65 4.69 -2.04
C GLY A 97 3.79 3.54 -1.06
N VAL A 98 2.99 3.62 -0.01
CA VAL A 98 2.87 2.60 1.02
C VAL A 98 1.42 2.22 1.16
N LEU A 99 1.15 0.93 1.16
CA LEU A 99 -0.17 0.39 1.44
C LEU A 99 -0.16 -0.23 2.84
N PHE A 100 -1.08 0.23 3.69
CA PHE A 100 -1.30 -0.35 5.00
C PHE A 100 -2.49 -1.29 4.95
N LEU A 101 -2.30 -2.51 5.44
CA LEU A 101 -3.34 -3.53 5.42
C LEU A 101 -3.28 -4.43 6.65
N LYS A 102 -4.35 -5.18 6.88
CA LYS A 102 -4.39 -6.23 7.89
C LYS A 102 -5.24 -7.40 7.40
N VAL A 103 -4.98 -8.59 7.94
CA VAL A 103 -5.82 -9.76 7.71
C VAL A 103 -7.06 -9.65 8.60
N MET A 104 -8.24 -9.75 8.00
CA MET A 104 -9.53 -9.78 8.70
C MET A 104 -10.10 -11.20 8.81
N ASP A 105 -9.88 -12.03 7.79
CA ASP A 105 -10.31 -13.42 7.75
C ASP A 105 -9.12 -14.34 7.46
N ALA A 106 -8.66 -15.04 8.49
CA ALA A 106 -7.50 -15.92 8.39
C ALA A 106 -7.74 -17.16 7.50
N TYR A 107 -8.98 -17.62 7.36
CA TYR A 107 -9.30 -18.71 6.44
C TYR A 107 -9.14 -18.24 4.99
N LYS A 108 -9.79 -17.13 4.64
CA LYS A 108 -9.68 -16.55 3.28
C LYS A 108 -8.24 -16.13 2.95
N ALA A 109 -7.51 -15.56 3.91
CA ALA A 109 -6.11 -15.18 3.69
C ALA A 109 -5.18 -16.38 3.49
N SER A 110 -5.54 -17.56 4.00
CA SER A 110 -4.70 -18.76 3.86
C SER A 110 -4.98 -19.56 2.59
N TYR A 111 -6.24 -19.55 2.11
CA TYR A 111 -6.66 -20.37 0.96
C TYR A 111 -7.10 -19.57 -0.26
N GLY A 112 -7.35 -18.26 -0.12
CA GLY A 112 -7.91 -17.42 -1.19
C GLY A 112 -6.89 -16.96 -2.21
N VAL A 113 -5.60 -16.93 -1.87
CA VAL A 113 -4.51 -16.54 -2.78
C VAL A 113 -3.19 -17.15 -2.31
N GLU A 114 -2.35 -17.59 -3.25
CA GLU A 114 -1.05 -18.20 -2.94
C GLU A 114 -0.02 -17.18 -2.44
N ASP A 115 0.00 -15.98 -3.03
CA ASP A 115 0.81 -14.84 -2.60
C ASP A 115 -0.03 -13.57 -2.52
N ALA A 116 -0.60 -13.34 -1.33
CA ALA A 116 -1.39 -12.16 -1.05
C ALA A 116 -0.59 -10.86 -1.18
N GLU A 117 0.65 -10.85 -0.70
CA GLU A 117 1.51 -9.67 -0.71
C GLU A 117 1.79 -9.24 -2.15
N PHE A 118 2.23 -10.19 -2.98
CA PHE A 118 2.48 -9.95 -4.40
C PHE A 118 1.20 -9.52 -5.14
N ALA A 119 0.10 -10.25 -4.96
CA ALA A 119 -1.15 -9.96 -5.65
C ALA A 119 -1.69 -8.56 -5.31
N ILE A 120 -1.64 -8.17 -4.03
CA ILE A 120 -2.05 -6.85 -3.58
C ILE A 120 -1.11 -5.76 -4.10
N THR A 121 0.21 -5.99 -4.12
CA THR A 121 1.15 -5.02 -4.69
C THR A 121 0.88 -4.77 -6.17
N GLN A 122 0.61 -5.82 -6.96
CA GLN A 122 0.26 -5.67 -8.38
C GLN A 122 -1.06 -4.93 -8.59
N LEU A 123 -2.05 -5.24 -7.76
CA LEU A 123 -3.34 -4.55 -7.77
C LEU A 123 -3.16 -3.07 -7.43
N ALA A 124 -2.43 -2.75 -6.37
CA ALA A 124 -2.15 -1.38 -5.96
C ALA A 124 -1.45 -0.57 -7.04
N GLN A 125 -0.46 -1.15 -7.70
CA GLN A 125 0.23 -0.55 -8.86
C GLN A 125 -0.73 -0.24 -10.00
N THR A 126 -1.53 -1.24 -10.41
CA THR A 126 -2.46 -1.08 -11.53
C THR A 126 -3.55 -0.05 -11.23
N THR A 127 -4.09 -0.08 -10.01
CA THR A 127 -5.09 0.88 -9.53
C THR A 127 -4.50 2.29 -9.45
N MET A 128 -3.32 2.47 -8.87
CA MET A 128 -2.65 3.77 -8.77
C MET A 128 -2.45 4.39 -10.16
N ARG A 129 -1.94 3.62 -11.12
CA ARG A 129 -1.81 4.09 -12.51
C ARG A 129 -3.16 4.50 -13.10
N SER A 130 -4.21 3.71 -12.88
CA SER A 130 -5.52 4.00 -13.43
C SER A 130 -6.17 5.24 -12.81
N GLU A 131 -6.02 5.49 -11.51
CA GLU A 131 -6.59 6.66 -10.86
C GLU A 131 -5.86 7.95 -11.26
N ILE A 132 -4.54 7.90 -11.41
CA ILE A 132 -3.74 9.03 -11.90
C ILE A 132 -4.15 9.43 -13.33
N GLY A 133 -4.43 8.46 -14.20
CA GLY A 133 -4.86 8.74 -15.58
C GLY A 133 -6.18 9.49 -15.71
N LYS A 134 -6.97 9.59 -14.64
CA LYS A 134 -8.25 10.30 -14.64
C LYS A 134 -8.12 11.78 -14.28
N ILE A 135 -7.01 12.20 -13.69
CA ILE A 135 -6.81 13.56 -13.16
C ILE A 135 -5.66 14.28 -13.87
N PRO A 136 -5.74 15.61 -14.03
CA PRO A 136 -4.65 16.41 -14.60
C PRO A 136 -3.50 16.54 -13.59
N LEU A 137 -2.29 16.85 -14.08
CA LEU A 137 -1.09 16.97 -13.26
C LEU A 137 -1.26 17.86 -12.02
N ASP A 138 -1.86 19.03 -12.20
CA ASP A 138 -2.05 20.01 -11.11
C ASP A 138 -2.90 19.46 -9.96
N ASN A 139 -3.84 18.56 -10.27
CA ASN A 139 -4.74 17.97 -9.28
C ASN A 139 -4.08 16.79 -8.56
N VAL A 140 -3.10 16.12 -9.18
CA VAL A 140 -2.34 15.03 -8.53
C VAL A 140 -1.73 15.49 -7.21
N PHE A 141 -1.24 16.74 -7.14
CA PHE A 141 -0.67 17.32 -5.92
C PHE A 141 -1.73 17.85 -4.96
N LYS A 142 -2.78 18.50 -5.48
CA LYS A 142 -3.83 19.16 -4.68
C LYS A 142 -4.80 18.17 -4.04
N GLU A 143 -5.10 17.07 -4.73
CA GLU A 143 -6.16 16.12 -4.36
C GLU A 143 -5.59 14.77 -3.89
N ARG A 144 -4.38 14.78 -3.33
CA ARG A 144 -3.69 13.55 -2.87
C ARG A 144 -4.54 12.71 -1.92
N GLU A 145 -5.31 13.32 -1.03
CA GLU A 145 -6.21 12.60 -0.12
C GLU A 145 -7.34 11.89 -0.86
N ALA A 146 -7.98 12.55 -1.82
CA ALA A 146 -9.05 11.96 -2.63
C ALA A 146 -8.53 10.81 -3.51
N LEU A 147 -7.31 10.97 -4.03
CA LEU A 147 -6.62 9.93 -4.79
C LEU A 147 -6.29 8.71 -3.92
N ASN A 148 -5.70 8.94 -2.73
CA ASN A 148 -5.44 7.88 -1.75
C ASN A 148 -6.71 7.10 -1.41
N TYR A 149 -7.82 7.81 -1.14
CA TYR A 149 -9.11 7.20 -0.85
C TYR A 149 -9.63 6.33 -2.01
N SER A 150 -9.56 6.85 -3.23
CA SER A 150 -10.02 6.14 -4.43
C SER A 150 -9.21 4.88 -4.69
N ILE A 151 -7.89 4.95 -4.50
CA ILE A 151 -6.97 3.82 -4.61
C ILE A 151 -7.34 2.74 -3.57
N VAL A 152 -7.47 3.12 -2.29
CA VAL A 152 -7.84 2.17 -1.22
C VAL A 152 -9.17 1.49 -1.52
N ARG A 153 -10.19 2.26 -1.91
CA ARG A 153 -11.52 1.73 -2.22
C ARG A 153 -11.47 0.67 -3.32
N ALA A 154 -10.72 0.93 -4.39
CA ALA A 154 -10.57 0.00 -5.50
C ALA A 154 -9.79 -1.26 -5.12
N ILE A 155 -8.71 -1.12 -4.33
CA ILE A 155 -7.93 -2.28 -3.85
C ILE A 155 -8.76 -3.13 -2.88
N CYS A 156 -9.43 -2.51 -1.89
CA CYS A 156 -10.26 -3.20 -0.90
C CYS A 156 -11.29 -4.13 -1.54
N LYS A 157 -11.99 -3.64 -2.57
CA LYS A 157 -13.01 -4.42 -3.28
C LYS A 157 -12.46 -5.71 -3.88
N ALA A 158 -11.24 -5.65 -4.42
CA ALA A 158 -10.61 -6.82 -5.03
C ALA A 158 -9.87 -7.71 -4.01
N ALA A 159 -9.49 -7.18 -2.84
CA ALA A 159 -8.84 -7.93 -1.76
C ALA A 159 -9.83 -8.68 -0.83
N GLU A 160 -11.13 -8.39 -0.90
CA GLU A 160 -12.17 -9.02 -0.07
C GLU A 160 -12.20 -10.57 -0.15
N PRO A 161 -12.07 -11.22 -1.33
CA PRO A 161 -12.01 -12.68 -1.41
C PRO A 161 -10.79 -13.28 -0.71
N TRP A 162 -9.73 -12.49 -0.49
CA TRP A 162 -8.51 -12.89 0.20
C TRP A 162 -8.57 -12.60 1.70
N GLY A 163 -9.68 -12.07 2.23
CA GLY A 163 -9.82 -11.80 3.66
C GLY A 163 -8.89 -10.70 4.18
N ILE A 164 -8.46 -9.80 3.29
CA ILE A 164 -7.54 -8.71 3.60
C ILE A 164 -8.27 -7.38 3.50
N GLU A 165 -8.09 -6.54 4.50
CA GLU A 165 -8.63 -5.18 4.53
C GLU A 165 -7.49 -4.19 4.31
N CYS A 166 -7.61 -3.34 3.28
CA CYS A 166 -6.70 -2.22 3.07
C CYS A 166 -7.20 -1.02 3.90
N LEU A 167 -6.34 -0.55 4.79
CA LEU A 167 -6.69 0.50 5.75
C LEU A 167 -6.48 1.88 5.15
N ARG A 168 -5.31 2.08 4.53
CA ARG A 168 -4.95 3.33 3.89
C ARG A 168 -3.85 3.13 2.87
N TYR A 169 -3.83 4.02 1.89
CA TYR A 169 -2.76 4.16 0.91
C TYR A 169 -2.15 5.54 1.12
N GLU A 170 -0.83 5.60 1.14
CA GLU A 170 -0.08 6.84 1.23
C GLU A 170 0.84 6.89 0.01
N ILE A 171 0.53 7.74 -0.97
CA ILE A 171 1.56 8.17 -1.96
C ILE A 171 2.76 8.64 -1.16
N ARG A 172 3.99 8.31 -1.54
CA ARG A 172 5.19 8.78 -0.83
C ARG A 172 5.83 9.92 -1.61
N ASP A 173 6.29 9.62 -2.81
CA ASP A 173 6.96 10.57 -3.70
C ASP A 173 6.26 10.67 -5.06
N ILE A 174 6.33 11.88 -5.64
CA ILE A 174 5.89 12.18 -7.00
C ILE A 174 7.05 12.84 -7.73
N GLN A 175 7.57 12.18 -8.76
CA GLN A 175 8.69 12.68 -9.55
C GLN A 175 8.22 13.07 -10.94
N LEU A 176 8.56 14.30 -11.33
CA LEU A 176 8.26 14.88 -12.63
C LEU A 176 9.54 15.01 -13.46
N PRO A 177 9.45 14.98 -14.80
CA PRO A 177 10.54 15.40 -15.66
C PRO A 177 10.99 16.82 -15.30
N SER A 178 12.30 17.04 -15.22
CA SER A 178 12.89 18.32 -14.77
C SER A 178 12.32 19.53 -15.52
N LYS A 179 12.21 19.45 -16.85
CA LYS A 179 11.65 20.53 -17.68
C LYS A 179 10.26 20.98 -17.26
N ILE A 180 9.36 20.03 -16.91
CA ILE A 180 7.99 20.34 -16.50
C ILE A 180 7.99 20.90 -15.09
N LYS A 181 8.78 20.30 -14.19
CA LYS A 181 8.94 20.79 -12.82
C LYS A 181 9.42 22.24 -12.79
N ASP A 182 10.45 22.56 -13.57
CA ASP A 182 11.05 23.90 -13.63
C ASP A 182 10.06 24.92 -14.20
N ALA A 183 9.36 24.57 -15.28
CA ALA A 183 8.32 25.41 -15.87
C ALA A 183 7.17 25.70 -14.88
N MET A 184 6.71 24.67 -14.17
CA MET A 184 5.65 24.79 -13.16
C MET A 184 6.12 25.64 -11.97
N GLN A 185 7.38 25.50 -11.52
CA GLN A 185 7.96 26.36 -10.49
C GLN A 185 8.02 27.82 -10.92
N MET A 186 8.48 28.11 -12.14
CA MET A 186 8.50 29.48 -12.68
C MET A 186 7.09 30.09 -12.75
N GLN A 187 6.09 29.31 -13.15
CA GLN A 187 4.70 29.74 -13.19
C GLN A 187 4.16 30.06 -11.79
N VAL A 188 4.37 29.17 -10.82
CA VAL A 188 3.93 29.37 -9.43
C VAL A 188 4.62 30.58 -8.80
N GLU A 189 5.91 30.79 -9.05
CA GLU A 189 6.64 31.97 -8.57
C GLU A 189 6.10 33.27 -9.18
N ALA A 190 5.83 33.28 -10.49
CA ALA A 190 5.26 34.44 -11.17
C ALA A 190 3.87 34.79 -10.62
N GLU A 191 3.01 33.79 -10.39
CA GLU A 191 1.67 34.01 -9.83
C GLU A 191 1.73 34.49 -8.38
N ARG A 192 2.65 33.95 -7.56
CA ARG A 192 2.91 34.41 -6.20
C ARG A 192 3.38 35.87 -6.17
N ARG A 193 4.33 36.25 -7.04
CA ARG A 193 4.82 37.65 -7.14
C ARG A 193 3.69 38.59 -7.53
N LYS A 194 2.85 38.20 -8.49
CA LYS A 194 1.70 39.00 -8.91
C LYS A 194 0.71 39.22 -7.76
N ARG A 195 0.38 38.16 -6.99
CA ARG A 195 -0.52 38.29 -5.83
C ARG A 195 0.07 39.19 -4.74
N ALA A 196 1.36 39.06 -4.44
CA ALA A 196 2.02 39.90 -3.46
C ALA A 196 1.95 41.39 -3.84
N ALA A 197 2.22 41.73 -5.11
CA ALA A 197 2.15 43.11 -5.58
C ALA A 197 0.74 43.71 -5.51
N ILE A 198 -0.30 42.90 -5.75
CA ILE A 198 -1.71 43.33 -5.61
C ILE A 198 -2.04 43.60 -4.14
N LEU A 199 -1.72 42.67 -3.25
CA LEU A 199 -1.93 42.82 -1.80
C LEU A 199 -1.21 44.04 -1.23
N GLU A 200 0.01 44.31 -1.67
CA GLU A 200 0.77 45.50 -1.26
C GLU A 200 0.12 46.79 -1.76
N SER A 201 -0.34 46.80 -3.02
CA SER A 201 -1.05 47.95 -3.61
C SER A 201 -2.40 48.22 -2.93
N GLU A 202 -3.13 47.16 -2.55
CA GLU A 202 -4.39 47.26 -1.79
C GLU A 202 -4.12 47.77 -0.36
N GLY A 203 -3.12 47.22 0.32
CA GLY A 203 -2.72 47.66 1.67
C GLY A 203 -2.26 49.12 1.72
N GLN A 204 -1.55 49.60 0.69
CA GLN A 204 -1.18 51.03 0.58
C GLN A 204 -2.42 51.92 0.42
N ARG A 205 -3.37 51.53 -0.42
CA ARG A 205 -4.63 52.29 -0.59
C ARG A 205 -5.46 52.35 0.69
N ASP A 206 -5.58 51.24 1.40
CA ASP A 206 -6.35 51.17 2.65
C ASP A 206 -5.70 51.99 3.77
N ALA A 207 -4.36 52.11 3.77
CA ALA A 207 -3.61 52.96 4.70
C ALA A 207 -3.70 54.45 4.38
N GLU A 208 -3.93 54.84 3.11
CA GLU A 208 -4.14 56.24 2.71
C GLU A 208 -5.56 56.74 3.03
N ILE A 209 -6.53 55.84 3.24
CA ILE A 209 -7.95 56.15 3.49
C ILE A 209 -8.26 56.28 5.00
N ASN A 210 -7.50 55.64 5.89
CA ASN A 210 -7.65 55.71 7.36
C ASN A 210 -6.71 56.74 8.00
#